data_AF-A0A2E3D0P9-F1
#
_entry.id   AF-A0A2E3D0P9-F1
#
_cell.length_a   1.000
_cell.length_b   1.000
_cell.length_c   1.000
_cell.angle_alpha   90.00
_cell.angle_beta   90.00
_cell.angle_gamma   90.00
#
_symmetry.space_group_name_H-M   'P 1'
#
loop_
_entity.id
_entity.type
_entity.pdbx_description
1 polymer ?
#
loop_
_entity_poly.entity_id
_entity_poly.type
_entity_poly.pdbx_seq_one_letter_code
_entity_poly.pdbx_strand_id
1 'polypeptide(L)'
;MKKRMNVQKEIERLDPKADCQRIVFLTAYLEFPWDMTRALELALFRTFAVPSIATLLDKTGEFRNATQRRYDDTSIVINEIMINGYDSERGGTFIKRMNRMHGQYEISNDDFLYTLSTFIYEPIRWINKFGWRKLYHNECLALYYFWREVGERMRIKDIPDTYEAFEQWSLDYENKMFANAEATQRVANCTRDLLLSFYLPKALWKSAEPAVYALMDEPLLKAMNYPIPSDATRHRVEGALRVRAKFMRLLPKHKNPQMMTFQQYETHPDGYTVEDIGPKSLRDKWAS
;
A
#
# COMPACT_ATOMS: atom_id res chain seq x y z
N MET A 1 36.79 4.07 -2.56
CA MET A 1 35.44 4.53 -2.97
C MET A 1 34.66 3.34 -3.53
N LYS A 2 33.64 2.82 -2.80
CA LYS A 2 32.80 1.72 -3.31
C LYS A 2 32.08 2.19 -4.58
N LYS A 3 32.22 1.44 -5.68
CA LYS A 3 31.62 1.75 -6.99
C LYS A 3 30.09 1.79 -6.84
N ARG A 4 29.44 2.84 -7.37
CA ARG A 4 27.98 3.02 -7.30
C ARG A 4 27.26 1.81 -7.92
N MET A 5 26.35 1.21 -7.17
CA MET A 5 25.47 0.14 -7.65
C MET A 5 24.51 0.72 -8.69
N ASN A 6 24.52 0.15 -9.90
CA ASN A 6 23.54 0.50 -10.92
C ASN A 6 22.33 -0.40 -10.71
N VAL A 7 21.32 0.10 -9.98
CA VAL A 7 20.13 -0.67 -9.58
C VAL A 7 19.42 -1.29 -10.79
N GLN A 8 19.33 -0.57 -11.91
CA GLN A 8 18.74 -1.13 -13.13
C GLN A 8 19.51 -2.35 -13.63
N LYS A 9 20.84 -2.24 -13.76
CA LYS A 9 21.67 -3.37 -14.22
C LYS A 9 21.66 -4.55 -13.23
N GLU A 10 21.41 -4.29 -11.96
CA GLU A 10 21.25 -5.33 -10.96
C GLU A 10 19.91 -6.04 -11.16
N ILE A 11 18.80 -5.29 -11.22
CA ILE A 11 17.45 -5.85 -11.46
C ILE A 11 17.41 -6.66 -12.77
N GLU A 12 18.05 -6.19 -13.83
CA GLU A 12 18.13 -6.90 -15.12
C GLU A 12 18.83 -8.28 -15.03
N ARG A 13 19.67 -8.50 -14.01
CA ARG A 13 20.42 -9.76 -13.82
C ARG A 13 19.74 -10.73 -12.87
N LEU A 14 18.80 -10.24 -12.06
CA LEU A 14 18.10 -11.02 -11.04
C LEU A 14 16.92 -11.76 -11.68
N ASP A 15 16.66 -12.98 -11.20
CA ASP A 15 15.49 -13.74 -11.59
C ASP A 15 14.25 -13.19 -10.86
N PRO A 16 13.18 -12.80 -11.57
CA PRO A 16 12.04 -12.15 -10.93
C PRO A 16 11.29 -13.04 -9.93
N LYS A 17 11.45 -14.36 -9.96
CA LYS A 17 10.82 -15.27 -9.01
C LYS A 17 11.76 -15.57 -7.85
N ALA A 18 12.96 -16.06 -8.13
CA ALA A 18 13.93 -16.48 -7.11
C ALA A 18 14.49 -15.30 -6.31
N ASP A 19 14.69 -14.15 -6.95
CA ASP A 19 15.26 -12.95 -6.35
C ASP A 19 14.21 -11.86 -6.07
N CYS A 20 12.92 -12.21 -6.03
CA CYS A 20 11.82 -11.25 -5.90
C CYS A 20 11.98 -10.33 -4.68
N GLN A 21 12.41 -10.86 -3.53
CA GLN A 21 12.66 -10.08 -2.31
C GLN A 21 13.69 -8.97 -2.54
N ARG A 22 14.77 -9.26 -3.29
CA ARG A 22 15.81 -8.27 -3.62
C ARG A 22 15.30 -7.24 -4.61
N ILE A 23 14.59 -7.66 -5.65
CA ILE A 23 14.05 -6.74 -6.66
C ILE A 23 13.03 -5.80 -6.01
N VAL A 24 12.09 -6.33 -5.23
CA VAL A 24 11.09 -5.53 -4.50
C VAL A 24 11.78 -4.52 -3.57
N PHE A 25 12.81 -4.93 -2.83
CA PHE A 25 13.57 -4.01 -1.99
C PHE A 25 14.23 -2.88 -2.78
N LEU A 26 14.88 -3.20 -3.90
CA LEU A 26 15.54 -2.22 -4.76
C LEU A 26 14.53 -1.25 -5.39
N THR A 27 13.44 -1.77 -5.93
CA THR A 27 12.36 -0.98 -6.53
C THR A 27 11.74 -0.07 -5.47
N ALA A 28 11.40 -0.61 -4.31
CA ALA A 28 10.66 0.13 -3.31
C ALA A 28 11.50 1.11 -2.50
N TYR A 29 12.73 0.78 -2.12
CA TYR A 29 13.50 1.62 -1.20
C TYR A 29 14.64 2.40 -1.86
N LEU A 30 15.03 2.08 -3.10
CA LEU A 30 16.10 2.80 -3.81
C LEU A 30 15.58 3.59 -5.02
N GLU A 31 14.70 3.01 -5.84
CA GLU A 31 14.25 3.65 -7.08
C GLU A 31 12.97 4.49 -6.91
N PHE A 32 12.01 4.02 -6.10
CA PHE A 32 10.67 4.60 -5.99
C PHE A 32 10.08 4.70 -4.56
N PRO A 33 10.84 5.10 -3.52
CA PRO A 33 10.34 5.10 -2.13
C PRO A 33 9.09 5.94 -1.92
N TRP A 34 9.08 7.18 -2.40
CA TRP A 34 7.91 8.03 -2.27
C TRP A 34 6.72 7.50 -3.06
N ASP A 35 6.95 7.01 -4.28
CA ASP A 35 5.89 6.52 -5.16
C ASP A 35 5.26 5.23 -4.63
N MET A 36 6.06 4.33 -4.03
CA MET A 36 5.55 3.15 -3.34
C MET A 36 4.64 3.50 -2.17
N THR A 37 5.06 4.41 -1.29
CA THR A 37 4.22 4.84 -0.17
C THR A 37 2.89 5.41 -0.65
N ARG A 38 2.90 6.30 -1.64
CA ARG A 38 1.68 6.90 -2.21
C ARG A 38 0.78 5.86 -2.89
N ALA A 39 1.35 4.90 -3.58
CA ALA A 39 0.58 3.85 -4.22
C ALA A 39 -0.09 2.91 -3.22
N LEU A 40 0.61 2.56 -2.12
CA LEU A 40 0.05 1.72 -1.06
C LEU A 40 -1.02 2.46 -0.25
N GLU A 41 -0.93 3.78 -0.10
CA GLU A 41 -2.04 4.58 0.41
C GLU A 41 -3.27 4.51 -0.50
N LEU A 42 -3.09 4.56 -1.83
CA LEU A 42 -4.19 4.39 -2.78
C LEU A 42 -4.77 2.96 -2.74
N ALA A 43 -3.93 1.95 -2.53
CA ALA A 43 -4.35 0.56 -2.35
C ALA A 43 -5.34 0.42 -1.18
N LEU A 44 -5.11 1.12 -0.05
CA LEU A 44 -6.06 1.14 1.07
C LEU A 44 -7.45 1.62 0.63
N PHE A 45 -7.53 2.72 -0.12
CA PHE A 45 -8.79 3.22 -0.64
C PHE A 45 -9.53 2.18 -1.48
N ARG A 46 -8.83 1.42 -2.33
CA ARG A 46 -9.46 0.35 -3.13
C ARG A 46 -10.10 -0.75 -2.29
N THR A 47 -9.52 -1.07 -1.14
CA THR A 47 -10.12 -2.04 -0.21
C THR A 47 -11.40 -1.50 0.44
N PHE A 48 -11.49 -0.19 0.66
CA PHE A 48 -12.68 0.43 1.25
C PHE A 48 -13.88 0.45 0.30
N ALA A 49 -13.65 0.39 -1.01
CA ALA A 49 -14.73 0.32 -1.99
C ALA A 49 -15.50 -1.01 -1.97
N VAL A 50 -15.00 -2.02 -1.25
CA VAL A 50 -15.66 -3.32 -1.06
C VAL A 50 -16.46 -3.29 0.25
N PRO A 51 -17.81 -3.40 0.22
CA PRO A 51 -18.65 -3.23 1.41
C PRO A 51 -18.35 -4.19 2.56
N SER A 52 -18.00 -5.46 2.28
CA SER A 52 -17.64 -6.44 3.32
C SER A 52 -16.41 -6.00 4.11
N ILE A 53 -15.35 -5.59 3.38
CA ILE A 53 -14.11 -5.08 3.96
C ILE A 53 -14.40 -3.79 4.73
N ALA A 54 -15.04 -2.81 4.10
CA ALA A 54 -15.30 -1.51 4.72
C ALA A 54 -16.15 -1.63 6.01
N THR A 55 -17.19 -2.46 5.97
CA THR A 55 -18.05 -2.70 7.14
C THR A 55 -17.26 -3.30 8.30
N LEU A 56 -16.38 -4.27 8.02
CA LEU A 56 -15.51 -4.84 9.04
C LEU A 56 -14.55 -3.78 9.61
N LEU A 57 -13.87 -3.03 8.74
CA LEU A 57 -12.93 -1.98 9.16
C LEU A 57 -13.61 -0.90 10.00
N ASP A 58 -14.78 -0.43 9.59
CA ASP A 58 -15.56 0.56 10.33
C ASP A 58 -16.00 0.02 11.71
N LYS A 59 -16.46 -1.23 11.76
CA LYS A 59 -16.87 -1.91 13.02
C LYS A 59 -15.72 -2.04 14.02
N THR A 60 -14.47 -2.15 13.58
CA THR A 60 -13.32 -2.17 14.51
C THR A 60 -13.17 -0.88 15.30
N GLY A 61 -13.64 0.25 14.75
CA GLY A 61 -13.47 1.59 15.32
C GLY A 61 -12.06 2.18 15.16
N GLU A 62 -11.08 1.42 14.66
CA GLU A 62 -9.69 1.86 14.55
C GLU A 62 -9.52 3.02 13.56
N PHE A 63 -10.28 3.04 12.46
CA PHE A 63 -10.26 4.15 11.50
C PHE A 63 -10.83 5.45 12.06
N ARG A 64 -11.73 5.38 13.06
CA ARG A 64 -12.35 6.57 13.68
C ARG A 64 -11.57 7.06 14.89
N ASN A 65 -11.12 6.13 15.74
CA ASN A 65 -10.60 6.44 17.07
C ASN A 65 -9.07 6.41 17.14
N ALA A 66 -8.40 5.74 16.20
CA ALA A 66 -6.96 5.51 16.22
C ALA A 66 -6.35 5.55 14.81
N THR A 67 -6.85 6.43 13.93
CA THR A 67 -6.53 6.44 12.49
C THR A 67 -5.02 6.49 12.21
N GLN A 68 -4.29 7.38 12.91
CA GLN A 68 -2.82 7.48 12.79
C GLN A 68 -2.14 6.16 13.18
N ARG A 69 -2.50 5.59 14.35
CA ARG A 69 -1.91 4.33 14.81
C ARG A 69 -2.20 3.18 13.86
N ARG A 70 -3.42 3.11 13.32
CA ARG A 70 -3.82 2.09 12.36
C ARG A 70 -3.05 2.20 11.04
N TYR A 71 -2.73 3.42 10.60
CA TYR A 71 -1.89 3.69 9.44
C TYR A 71 -0.43 3.32 9.70
N ASP A 72 0.14 3.76 10.83
CA ASP A 72 1.51 3.47 11.23
C ASP A 72 1.73 1.95 11.40
N ASP A 73 0.85 1.26 12.12
CA ASP A 73 0.95 -0.19 12.38
C ASP A 73 0.91 -1.01 11.09
N THR A 74 0.13 -0.60 10.09
CA THR A 74 0.14 -1.26 8.77
C THR A 74 1.41 -0.96 8.01
N SER A 75 1.83 0.30 8.00
CA SER A 75 3.10 0.68 7.37
C SER A 75 4.26 -0.10 7.97
N ILE A 76 4.30 -0.28 9.29
CA ILE A 76 5.31 -1.09 9.98
C ILE A 76 5.27 -2.54 9.49
N VAL A 77 4.12 -3.21 9.53
CA VAL A 77 4.01 -4.62 9.12
C VAL A 77 4.50 -4.82 7.68
N ILE A 78 4.02 -3.98 6.76
CA ILE A 78 4.36 -4.09 5.34
C ILE A 78 5.85 -3.80 5.11
N ASN A 79 6.40 -2.75 5.74
CA ASN A 79 7.81 -2.43 5.61
C ASN A 79 8.72 -3.50 6.22
N GLU A 80 8.38 -4.07 7.38
CA GLU A 80 9.18 -5.14 8.00
C GLU A 80 9.26 -6.37 7.09
N ILE A 81 8.18 -6.71 6.40
CA ILE A 81 8.14 -7.81 5.43
C ILE A 81 8.96 -7.47 4.17
N MET A 82 8.79 -6.27 3.60
CA MET A 82 9.47 -5.86 2.37
C MET A 82 10.97 -5.55 2.56
N ILE A 83 11.38 -5.08 3.73
CA ILE A 83 12.77 -4.74 4.03
C ILE A 83 13.59 -5.98 4.39
N ASN A 84 13.05 -6.81 5.29
CA ASN A 84 13.79 -7.97 5.80
C ASN A 84 13.56 -9.23 4.97
N GLY A 85 12.47 -9.29 4.20
CA GLY A 85 12.07 -10.47 3.45
C GLY A 85 11.21 -11.44 4.28
N TYR A 86 10.26 -12.11 3.62
CA TYR A 86 9.30 -13.04 4.24
C TYR A 86 9.94 -14.34 4.75
N ASP A 87 11.17 -14.67 4.32
CA ASP A 87 11.92 -15.84 4.82
C ASP A 87 12.80 -15.50 6.04
N SER A 88 12.98 -14.22 6.35
CA SER A 88 13.74 -13.82 7.54
C SER A 88 12.95 -14.06 8.82
N GLU A 89 13.67 -14.23 9.94
CA GLU A 89 13.04 -14.33 11.27
C GLU A 89 12.17 -13.10 11.58
N ARG A 90 12.68 -11.90 11.24
CA ARG A 90 11.98 -10.63 11.46
C ARG A 90 10.71 -10.55 10.60
N GLY A 91 10.81 -10.75 9.28
CA GLY A 91 9.66 -10.71 8.38
C GLY A 91 8.61 -11.78 8.73
N GLY A 92 9.04 -13.01 9.00
CA GLY A 92 8.16 -14.09 9.44
C GLY A 92 7.43 -13.79 10.75
N THR A 93 8.08 -13.08 11.68
CA THR A 93 7.46 -12.65 12.95
C THR A 93 6.34 -11.64 12.71
N PHE A 94 6.52 -10.67 11.80
CA PHE A 94 5.48 -9.73 11.43
C PHE A 94 4.34 -10.37 10.63
N ILE A 95 4.62 -11.37 9.77
CA ILE A 95 3.58 -12.16 9.12
C ILE A 95 2.74 -12.91 10.16
N LYS A 96 3.36 -13.55 11.15
CA LYS A 96 2.65 -14.22 12.25
C LYS A 96 1.78 -13.24 13.05
N ARG A 97 2.29 -12.04 13.33
CA ARG A 97 1.53 -10.98 14.02
C ARG A 97 0.32 -10.54 13.22
N MET A 98 0.50 -10.29 11.92
CA MET A 98 -0.59 -9.96 10.99
C MET A 98 -1.64 -11.08 10.94
N ASN A 99 -1.22 -12.33 10.77
CA ASN A 99 -2.13 -13.48 10.75
C ASN A 99 -2.90 -13.63 12.07
N ARG A 100 -2.26 -13.39 13.22
CA ARG A 100 -2.92 -13.42 14.53
C ARG A 100 -4.00 -12.34 14.66
N MET A 101 -3.73 -11.13 14.15
CA MET A 101 -4.71 -10.03 14.12
C MET A 101 -5.88 -10.35 13.19
N HIS A 102 -5.60 -10.74 11.95
CA HIS A 102 -6.63 -11.08 10.98
C HIS A 102 -7.49 -12.27 11.43
N GLY A 103 -6.89 -13.27 12.08
CA GLY A 103 -7.61 -14.43 12.63
C GLY A 103 -8.55 -14.11 13.81
N GLN A 104 -8.68 -12.86 14.24
CA GLN A 104 -9.73 -12.44 15.19
C GLN A 104 -11.05 -12.11 14.49
N TYR A 105 -11.09 -12.13 13.16
CA TYR A 105 -12.24 -11.73 12.36
C TYR A 105 -12.56 -12.78 11.30
N GLU A 106 -13.83 -12.87 10.93
CA GLU A 106 -14.28 -13.69 9.80
C GLU A 106 -14.11 -12.88 8.52
N ILE A 107 -12.97 -13.08 7.84
CA ILE A 107 -12.65 -12.44 6.55
C ILE A 107 -12.73 -13.52 5.48
N SER A 108 -13.45 -13.24 4.39
CA SER A 108 -13.58 -14.18 3.27
C SER A 108 -12.24 -14.37 2.55
N ASN A 109 -12.06 -15.52 1.89
CA ASN A 109 -10.86 -15.74 1.08
C ASN A 109 -10.74 -14.70 -0.03
N ASP A 110 -11.84 -14.37 -0.69
CA ASP A 110 -11.85 -13.41 -1.80
C ASP A 110 -11.49 -11.99 -1.32
N ASP A 111 -11.94 -11.57 -0.13
CA ASP A 111 -11.54 -10.29 0.44
C ASP A 111 -10.04 -10.23 0.78
N PHE A 112 -9.47 -11.34 1.28
CA PHE A 112 -8.01 -11.45 1.44
C PHE A 112 -7.29 -11.40 0.10
N LEU A 113 -7.74 -12.19 -0.87
CA LEU A 113 -7.11 -12.31 -2.18
C LEU A 113 -7.15 -10.99 -2.95
N TYR A 114 -8.26 -10.26 -2.86
CA TYR A 114 -8.39 -8.91 -3.41
C TYR A 114 -7.52 -7.91 -2.66
N THR A 115 -7.51 -7.92 -1.33
CA THR A 115 -6.59 -7.05 -0.58
C THR A 115 -5.14 -7.29 -0.98
N LEU A 116 -4.74 -8.57 -1.15
CA LEU A 116 -3.40 -8.95 -1.60
C LEU A 116 -3.08 -8.40 -3.00
N SER A 117 -4.02 -8.48 -3.95
CA SER A 117 -3.82 -8.00 -5.32
C SER A 117 -3.49 -6.50 -5.35
N THR A 118 -4.09 -5.70 -4.46
CA THR A 118 -3.84 -4.25 -4.40
C THR A 118 -2.38 -3.91 -4.08
N PHE A 119 -1.67 -4.75 -3.32
CA PHE A 119 -0.24 -4.56 -3.04
C PHE A 119 0.67 -4.83 -4.26
N ILE A 120 0.16 -5.52 -5.27
CA ILE A 120 0.87 -5.80 -6.53
C ILE A 120 0.54 -4.70 -7.54
N TYR A 121 -0.74 -4.56 -7.88
CA TYR A 121 -1.14 -3.83 -9.09
C TYR A 121 -1.22 -2.32 -8.87
N GLU A 122 -1.57 -1.84 -7.68
CA GLU A 122 -1.65 -0.39 -7.45
C GLU A 122 -0.28 0.28 -7.48
N PRO A 123 0.78 -0.28 -6.85
CA PRO A 123 2.13 0.22 -7.06
C PRO A 123 2.59 0.23 -8.51
N ILE A 124 2.28 -0.83 -9.27
CA ILE A 124 2.63 -0.91 -10.69
C ILE A 124 1.91 0.19 -11.49
N ARG A 125 0.59 0.33 -11.32
CA ARG A 125 -0.23 1.35 -12.01
C ARG A 125 0.23 2.76 -11.66
N TRP A 126 0.47 3.03 -10.38
CA TRP A 126 0.95 4.32 -9.91
C TRP A 126 2.32 4.67 -10.51
N ILE A 127 3.32 3.80 -10.36
CA ILE A 127 4.68 4.08 -10.84
C ILE A 127 4.72 4.19 -12.36
N ASN A 128 3.98 3.36 -13.09
CA ASN A 128 3.94 3.47 -14.55
C ASN A 128 3.33 4.80 -15.02
N LYS A 129 2.48 5.44 -14.21
CA LYS A 129 1.84 6.71 -14.52
C LYS A 129 2.60 7.93 -14.00
N PHE A 130 3.21 7.84 -12.82
CA PHE A 130 3.77 8.98 -12.06
C PHE A 130 5.24 8.81 -11.63
N GLY A 131 5.81 7.63 -11.79
CA GLY A 131 7.23 7.37 -11.57
C GLY A 131 8.10 8.05 -12.63
N TRP A 132 9.36 8.31 -12.27
CA TRP A 132 10.34 8.93 -13.18
C TRP A 132 10.73 8.02 -14.37
N ARG A 133 10.42 6.72 -14.26
CA ARG A 133 10.39 5.73 -15.34
C ARG A 133 9.27 4.72 -15.06
N LYS A 134 8.85 3.97 -16.08
CA LYS A 134 8.01 2.78 -15.91
C LYS A 134 8.81 1.67 -15.21
N LEU A 135 8.10 0.79 -14.52
CA LEU A 135 8.67 -0.45 -14.02
C LEU A 135 9.04 -1.35 -15.20
N TYR A 136 10.16 -2.06 -15.04
CA TYR A 136 10.55 -3.12 -15.95
C TYR A 136 9.70 -4.36 -15.69
N HIS A 137 9.59 -5.23 -16.69
CA HIS A 137 8.80 -6.46 -16.58
C HIS A 137 9.22 -7.33 -15.37
N ASN A 138 10.54 -7.45 -15.11
CA ASN A 138 11.05 -8.18 -13.94
C ASN A 138 10.61 -7.56 -12.61
N GLU A 139 10.44 -6.23 -12.52
CA GLU A 139 9.95 -5.58 -11.29
C GLU A 139 8.46 -5.89 -11.07
N CYS A 140 7.66 -5.90 -12.15
CA CYS A 140 6.25 -6.28 -12.07
C CYS A 140 6.08 -7.75 -11.63
N LEU A 141 6.83 -8.66 -12.25
CA LEU A 141 6.81 -10.08 -11.88
C LEU A 141 7.34 -10.30 -10.46
N ALA A 142 8.38 -9.59 -10.04
CA ALA A 142 8.90 -9.68 -8.68
C ALA A 142 7.87 -9.24 -7.63
N LEU A 143 7.13 -8.17 -7.86
CA LEU A 143 6.01 -7.78 -6.98
C LEU A 143 4.95 -8.88 -6.90
N TYR A 144 4.58 -9.46 -8.04
CA TYR A 144 3.63 -10.57 -8.07
C TYR A 144 4.11 -11.79 -7.28
N TYR A 145 5.32 -12.28 -7.55
CA TYR A 145 5.87 -13.45 -6.85
C TYR A 145 6.08 -13.18 -5.35
N PHE A 146 6.56 -11.98 -5.00
CA PHE A 146 6.75 -11.60 -3.60
C PHE A 146 5.44 -11.64 -2.82
N TRP A 147 4.39 -11.00 -3.35
CA TRP A 147 3.10 -10.96 -2.66
C TRP A 147 2.36 -12.29 -2.72
N ARG A 148 2.55 -13.10 -3.77
CA ARG A 148 2.08 -14.50 -3.79
C ARG A 148 2.66 -15.30 -2.62
N GLU A 149 3.97 -15.24 -2.40
CA GLU A 149 4.64 -15.93 -1.29
C GLU A 149 4.17 -15.45 0.10
N VAL A 150 3.88 -14.15 0.24
CA VAL A 150 3.24 -13.61 1.44
C VAL A 150 1.82 -14.15 1.59
N GLY A 151 1.03 -14.17 0.52
CA GLY A 151 -0.34 -14.68 0.50
C GLY A 151 -0.43 -16.15 0.88
N GLU A 152 0.49 -16.98 0.39
CA GLU A 152 0.61 -18.39 0.78
C GLU A 152 0.90 -18.54 2.27
N ARG A 153 1.79 -17.72 2.84
CA ARG A 153 2.07 -17.68 4.29
C ARG A 153 0.91 -17.12 5.12
N MET A 154 0.00 -16.37 4.51
CA MET A 154 -1.28 -15.95 5.08
C MET A 154 -2.38 -17.01 4.93
N ARG A 155 -2.11 -18.13 4.24
CA ARG A 155 -3.06 -19.21 3.91
C ARG A 155 -4.21 -18.75 3.01
N ILE A 156 -3.96 -17.74 2.18
CA ILE A 156 -4.88 -17.32 1.13
C ILE A 156 -4.88 -18.42 0.06
N LYS A 157 -6.07 -18.82 -0.37
CA LYS A 157 -6.29 -19.89 -1.34
C LYS A 157 -6.59 -19.31 -2.71
N ASP A 158 -6.41 -20.15 -3.73
CA ASP A 158 -6.82 -19.86 -5.11
C ASP A 158 -6.16 -18.60 -5.68
N ILE A 159 -4.92 -18.30 -5.25
CA ILE A 159 -4.11 -17.23 -5.85
C ILE A 159 -3.81 -17.61 -7.30
N PRO A 160 -4.22 -16.81 -8.31
CA PRO A 160 -4.04 -17.20 -9.70
C PRO A 160 -2.56 -17.36 -10.08
N ASP A 161 -2.29 -18.36 -10.92
CA ASP A 161 -0.93 -18.85 -11.18
C ASP A 161 -0.05 -17.94 -12.05
N THR A 162 -0.65 -16.96 -12.72
CA THR A 162 0.07 -16.00 -13.55
C THR A 162 -0.24 -14.57 -13.16
N TYR A 163 0.70 -13.68 -13.47
CA TYR A 163 0.57 -12.24 -13.27
C TYR A 163 -0.70 -11.70 -13.94
N GLU A 164 -0.96 -12.10 -15.19
CA GLU A 164 -2.08 -11.60 -15.98
C GLU A 164 -3.43 -12.15 -15.48
N ALA A 165 -3.47 -13.42 -15.09
CA ALA A 165 -4.68 -14.03 -14.55
C ALA A 165 -5.09 -13.39 -13.22
N PHE A 166 -4.11 -13.05 -12.37
CA PHE A 166 -4.41 -12.38 -11.10
C PHE A 166 -4.81 -10.91 -11.30
N GLU A 167 -4.25 -10.22 -12.30
CA GLU A 167 -4.69 -8.87 -12.64
C GLU A 167 -6.14 -8.88 -13.12
N GLN A 168 -6.48 -9.80 -14.03
CA GLN A 168 -7.83 -9.92 -14.55
C GLN A 168 -8.82 -10.30 -13.44
N TRP A 169 -8.47 -11.27 -12.59
CA TRP A 169 -9.29 -11.64 -11.43
C TRP A 169 -9.56 -10.43 -10.52
N SER A 170 -8.53 -9.61 -10.25
CA SER A 170 -8.68 -8.40 -9.43
C SER A 170 -9.64 -7.39 -10.07
N LEU A 171 -9.54 -7.17 -11.37
CA LEU A 171 -10.43 -6.27 -12.11
C LEU A 171 -11.88 -6.79 -12.11
N ASP A 172 -12.08 -8.08 -12.29
CA ASP A 172 -13.40 -8.71 -12.25
C ASP A 172 -14.02 -8.62 -10.85
N TYR A 173 -13.20 -8.81 -9.80
CA TYR A 173 -13.63 -8.63 -8.42
C TYR A 173 -14.10 -7.20 -8.15
N GLU A 174 -13.34 -6.20 -8.59
CA GLU A 174 -13.70 -4.78 -8.44
C GLU A 174 -15.02 -4.47 -9.15
N ASN A 175 -15.16 -4.89 -10.40
CA ASN A 175 -16.39 -4.69 -11.19
C ASN A 175 -17.62 -5.30 -10.52
N LYS A 176 -17.46 -6.42 -9.81
CA LYS A 176 -18.54 -7.11 -9.12
C LYS A 176 -18.84 -6.53 -7.73
N MET A 177 -17.80 -6.13 -6.99
CA MET A 177 -17.89 -5.90 -5.54
C MET A 177 -17.82 -4.43 -5.14
N PHE A 178 -17.32 -3.53 -6.01
CA PHE A 178 -17.32 -2.10 -5.70
C PHE A 178 -18.75 -1.59 -5.62
N ALA A 179 -19.10 -1.09 -4.44
CA ALA A 179 -20.41 -0.55 -4.21
C ALA A 179 -20.36 0.55 -3.16
N ASN A 180 -21.36 1.44 -3.23
CA ASN A 180 -21.53 2.42 -2.21
C ASN A 180 -22.14 1.80 -0.95
N ALA A 181 -21.46 2.00 0.18
CA ALA A 181 -21.95 1.69 1.52
C ALA A 181 -21.56 2.82 2.47
N GLU A 182 -22.34 3.05 3.52
CA GLU A 182 -22.02 4.12 4.47
C GLU A 182 -20.64 3.90 5.14
N ALA A 183 -20.30 2.65 5.45
CA ALA A 183 -19.01 2.29 6.02
C ALA A 183 -17.84 2.67 5.10
N THR A 184 -17.99 2.45 3.78
CA THR A 184 -16.99 2.82 2.75
C THR A 184 -16.65 4.31 2.82
N GLN A 185 -17.67 5.18 2.87
CA GLN A 185 -17.43 6.61 2.94
C GLN A 185 -16.81 7.02 4.28
N ARG A 186 -17.22 6.42 5.41
CA ARG A 186 -16.67 6.73 6.73
C ARG A 186 -15.17 6.41 6.82
N VAL A 187 -14.77 5.19 6.47
CA VAL A 187 -13.35 4.80 6.56
C VAL A 187 -12.49 5.58 5.57
N ALA A 188 -13.00 5.82 4.35
CA ALA A 188 -12.30 6.62 3.35
C ALA A 188 -12.12 8.08 3.79
N ASN A 189 -13.13 8.69 4.43
CA ASN A 189 -13.03 10.05 4.96
C ASN A 189 -11.94 10.15 6.03
N CYS A 190 -11.91 9.20 6.97
CA CYS A 190 -10.90 9.16 8.02
C CYS A 190 -9.48 9.06 7.43
N THR A 191 -9.27 8.19 6.45
CA THR A 191 -7.97 8.05 5.78
C THR A 191 -7.60 9.29 4.97
N ARG A 192 -8.54 9.86 4.20
CA ARG A 192 -8.29 11.11 3.44
C ARG A 192 -7.86 12.23 4.39
N ASP A 193 -8.59 12.42 5.49
CA ASP A 193 -8.33 13.48 6.45
C ASP A 193 -6.96 13.30 7.12
N LEU A 194 -6.57 12.06 7.43
CA LEU A 194 -5.22 11.73 7.91
C LEU A 194 -4.14 12.10 6.88
N LEU A 195 -4.31 11.70 5.61
CA LEU A 195 -3.32 12.01 4.58
C LEU A 195 -3.18 13.52 4.35
N LEU A 196 -4.29 14.26 4.44
CA LEU A 196 -4.27 15.72 4.36
C LEU A 196 -3.58 16.35 5.58
N SER A 197 -3.71 15.77 6.78
CA SER A 197 -3.09 16.31 7.99
C SER A 197 -1.56 16.29 7.97
N PHE A 198 -0.96 15.40 7.18
CA PHE A 198 0.50 15.37 7.01
C PHE A 198 1.08 16.60 6.30
N TYR A 199 0.25 17.31 5.53
CA TYR A 199 0.72 18.39 4.65
C TYR A 199 0.03 19.72 4.92
N LEU A 200 -1.17 19.71 5.49
CA LEU A 200 -2.03 20.88 5.56
C LEU A 200 -2.69 21.03 6.94
N PRO A 201 -2.82 22.26 7.45
CA PRO A 201 -3.70 22.53 8.59
C PRO A 201 -5.16 22.24 8.22
N LYS A 202 -5.95 21.83 9.23
CA LYS A 202 -7.35 21.40 9.07
C LYS A 202 -8.25 22.35 8.29
N ALA A 203 -8.03 23.66 8.41
CA ALA A 203 -8.80 24.68 7.70
C ALA A 203 -8.69 24.58 6.17
N LEU A 204 -7.62 23.97 5.63
CA LEU A 204 -7.39 23.86 4.19
C LEU A 204 -7.86 22.51 3.60
N TRP A 205 -8.28 21.55 4.43
CA TRP A 205 -8.58 20.21 3.97
C TRP A 205 -9.68 20.19 2.91
N LYS A 206 -10.80 20.87 3.15
CA LYS A 206 -11.95 20.93 2.21
C LYS A 206 -11.55 21.42 0.82
N SER A 207 -10.67 22.42 0.75
CA SER A 207 -10.17 22.95 -0.52
C SER A 207 -9.18 22.01 -1.22
N ALA A 208 -8.52 21.13 -0.47
CA ALA A 208 -7.53 20.17 -0.97
C ALA A 208 -8.13 18.80 -1.33
N GLU A 209 -9.32 18.45 -0.82
CA GLU A 209 -10.01 17.18 -1.12
C GLU A 209 -10.07 16.86 -2.63
N PRO A 210 -10.41 17.80 -3.54
CA PRO A 210 -10.46 17.50 -4.98
C PRO A 210 -9.12 17.01 -5.56
N ALA A 211 -8.00 17.38 -4.94
CA ALA A 211 -6.68 16.92 -5.36
C ALA A 211 -6.46 15.44 -5.03
N VAL A 212 -6.99 14.96 -3.90
CA VAL A 212 -6.98 13.53 -3.53
C VAL A 212 -7.90 12.76 -4.47
N TYR A 213 -9.11 13.27 -4.72
CA TYR A 213 -10.07 12.63 -5.63
C TYR A 213 -9.54 12.52 -7.07
N ALA A 214 -8.73 13.47 -7.52
CA ALA A 214 -8.07 13.44 -8.83
C ALA A 214 -7.10 12.26 -9.02
N LEU A 215 -6.67 11.62 -7.92
CA LEU A 215 -5.81 10.43 -7.96
C LEU A 215 -6.60 9.12 -8.01
N MET A 216 -7.91 9.17 -7.80
CA MET A 216 -8.81 8.01 -7.82
C MET A 216 -9.51 7.90 -9.17
N ASP A 217 -9.75 6.67 -9.62
CA ASP A 217 -10.57 6.39 -10.79
C ASP A 217 -12.07 6.56 -10.47
N GLU A 218 -12.90 6.61 -11.51
CA GLU A 218 -14.34 6.82 -11.33
C GLU A 218 -15.05 5.71 -10.54
N PRO A 219 -14.79 4.40 -10.76
CA PRO A 219 -15.40 3.34 -9.95
C PRO A 219 -15.14 3.54 -8.45
N LEU A 220 -13.90 3.88 -8.08
CA LEU A 220 -13.52 4.13 -6.69
C LEU A 220 -14.25 5.36 -6.11
N LEU A 221 -14.30 6.46 -6.86
CA LEU A 221 -15.02 7.68 -6.46
C LEU A 221 -16.51 7.42 -6.25
N LYS A 222 -17.14 6.65 -7.16
CA LYS A 222 -18.56 6.27 -7.06
C LYS A 222 -18.83 5.41 -5.83
N ALA A 223 -17.98 4.41 -5.56
CA ALA A 223 -18.10 3.57 -4.37
C ALA A 223 -18.00 4.40 -3.08
N MET A 224 -17.14 5.42 -3.03
CA MET A 224 -16.98 6.30 -1.86
C MET A 224 -17.99 7.44 -1.76
N ASN A 225 -18.86 7.60 -2.76
CA ASN A 225 -19.72 8.76 -2.90
C ASN A 225 -18.92 10.07 -2.80
N TYR A 226 -17.79 10.10 -3.50
CA TYR A 226 -16.96 11.30 -3.66
C TYR A 226 -17.31 12.04 -4.94
N PRO A 227 -17.21 13.38 -4.93
CA PRO A 227 -17.47 14.17 -6.12
C PRO A 227 -16.41 13.85 -7.18
N ILE A 228 -16.86 13.63 -8.41
CA ILE A 228 -15.97 13.44 -9.54
C ILE A 228 -15.25 14.78 -9.82
N PRO A 229 -13.92 14.84 -9.73
CA PRO A 229 -13.19 16.07 -9.98
C PRO A 229 -13.27 16.43 -11.46
N SER A 230 -13.28 17.72 -11.78
CA SER A 230 -13.22 18.18 -13.17
C SER A 230 -11.97 17.67 -13.88
N ASP A 231 -12.07 17.47 -15.20
CA ASP A 231 -10.91 17.08 -16.02
C ASP A 231 -9.75 18.06 -15.84
N ALA A 232 -10.02 19.36 -15.74
CA ALA A 232 -8.98 20.36 -15.50
C ALA A 232 -8.24 20.11 -14.19
N THR A 233 -8.94 19.78 -13.10
CA THR A 233 -8.33 19.42 -11.82
C THR A 233 -7.48 18.17 -11.95
N ARG A 234 -8.01 17.12 -12.60
CA ARG A 234 -7.29 15.86 -12.81
C ARG A 234 -6.00 16.07 -13.60
N HIS A 235 -6.07 16.78 -14.73
CA HIS A 235 -4.90 17.09 -15.56
C HIS A 235 -3.86 17.92 -14.81
N ARG A 236 -4.26 18.86 -13.95
CA ARG A 236 -3.31 19.65 -13.13
C ARG A 236 -2.58 18.77 -12.12
N VAL A 237 -3.30 17.93 -11.38
CA VAL A 237 -2.70 17.05 -10.37
C VAL A 237 -1.77 16.03 -11.04
N GLU A 238 -2.22 15.36 -12.10
CA GLU A 238 -1.38 14.45 -12.86
C GLU A 238 -0.17 15.15 -13.49
N GLY A 239 -0.37 16.37 -14.00
CA GLY A 239 0.69 17.20 -14.55
C GLY A 239 1.76 17.52 -13.51
N ALA A 240 1.36 17.92 -12.30
CA ALA A 240 2.28 18.18 -11.19
C ALA A 240 3.11 16.94 -10.82
N LEU A 241 2.46 15.76 -10.75
CA LEU A 241 3.17 14.50 -10.48
C LEU A 241 4.13 14.11 -11.60
N ARG A 242 3.76 14.31 -12.87
CA ARG A 242 4.66 14.08 -14.02
C ARG A 242 5.82 15.07 -14.04
N VAL A 243 5.61 16.31 -13.63
CA VAL A 243 6.68 17.31 -13.48
C VAL A 243 7.65 16.88 -12.38
N ARG A 244 7.14 16.46 -11.21
CA ARG A 244 7.96 15.84 -10.15
C ARG A 244 8.78 14.68 -10.71
N ALA A 245 8.14 13.77 -11.45
CA ALA A 245 8.80 12.60 -12.05
C ALA A 245 10.00 12.99 -12.94
N LYS A 246 9.83 14.02 -13.79
CA LYS A 246 10.91 14.56 -14.63
C LYS A 246 12.06 15.13 -13.80
N PHE A 247 11.76 15.87 -12.72
CA PHE A 247 12.80 16.37 -11.81
C PHE A 247 13.55 15.23 -11.11
N MET A 248 12.83 14.23 -10.60
CA MET A 248 13.43 13.05 -9.96
C MET A 248 14.36 12.26 -10.89
N ARG A 249 14.05 12.22 -12.20
CA ARG A 249 14.92 11.61 -13.21
C ARG A 249 16.29 12.30 -13.33
N LEU A 250 16.34 13.61 -13.10
CA LEU A 250 17.55 14.42 -13.22
C LEU A 250 18.38 14.45 -11.93
N LEU A 251 17.73 14.24 -10.78
CA LEU A 251 18.42 14.23 -9.50
C LEU A 251 19.36 13.02 -9.35
N PRO A 252 20.44 13.15 -8.56
CA PRO A 252 21.29 12.01 -8.24
C PRO A 252 20.46 10.91 -7.56
N LYS A 253 20.43 9.70 -8.14
CA LYS A 253 19.74 8.57 -7.50
C LYS A 253 20.27 8.31 -6.09
N HIS A 254 19.38 7.86 -5.21
CA HIS A 254 19.70 7.51 -3.83
C HIS A 254 20.90 6.55 -3.77
N LYS A 255 21.84 6.84 -2.87
CA LYS A 255 22.99 5.95 -2.60
C LYS A 255 22.64 4.89 -1.56
N ASN A 256 21.74 5.22 -0.64
CA ASN A 256 21.29 4.37 0.45
C ASN A 256 19.77 4.17 0.33
N PRO A 257 19.26 2.98 0.66
CA PRO A 257 17.83 2.74 0.73
C PRO A 257 17.15 3.76 1.65
N GLN A 258 16.04 4.35 1.17
CA GLN A 258 15.17 5.23 1.92
C GLN A 258 14.17 4.37 2.69
N MET A 259 14.60 3.75 3.77
CA MET A 259 13.70 2.93 4.59
C MET A 259 12.89 3.84 5.52
N MET A 260 11.57 3.80 5.35
CA MET A 260 10.64 4.54 6.21
C MET A 260 10.67 4.05 7.66
N THR A 261 11.15 2.82 7.93
CA THR A 261 11.41 2.32 9.28
C THR A 261 12.47 3.10 10.06
N PHE A 262 13.33 3.88 9.38
CA PHE A 262 14.23 4.83 10.04
C PHE A 262 13.60 6.22 10.24
N GLN A 263 12.42 6.46 9.67
CA GLN A 263 11.60 7.64 9.96
C GLN A 263 10.69 7.27 11.13
N GLN A 264 10.78 7.98 12.24
CA GLN A 264 9.96 7.72 13.42
C GLN A 264 8.48 7.75 13.04
N TYR A 265 7.75 6.67 13.32
CA TYR A 265 6.30 6.65 13.22
C TYR A 265 5.75 7.50 14.37
N GLU A 266 4.77 8.37 14.08
CA GLU A 266 4.24 9.32 15.07
C GLU A 266 3.72 8.61 16.33
N THR A 267 3.13 7.43 16.16
CA THR A 267 2.59 6.64 17.27
C THR A 267 3.56 5.66 17.91
N HIS A 268 4.82 5.64 17.44
CA HIS A 268 5.94 4.84 17.97
C HIS A 268 7.25 5.66 17.97
N PRO A 269 7.31 6.80 18.69
CA PRO A 269 8.43 7.73 18.64
C PRO A 269 9.75 7.13 19.15
N ASP A 270 9.66 6.20 20.11
CA ASP A 270 10.80 5.53 20.72
C ASP A 270 11.16 4.19 20.04
N GLY A 271 10.53 3.90 18.90
CA GLY A 271 10.61 2.61 18.22
C GLY A 271 9.47 1.66 18.63
N TYR A 272 9.53 0.43 18.13
CA TYR A 272 8.48 -0.58 18.30
C TYR A 272 9.04 -2.00 18.37
N THR A 273 8.34 -2.85 19.12
CA THR A 273 8.45 -4.32 19.09
C THR A 273 7.30 -4.90 18.27
N VAL A 274 7.31 -6.21 18.01
CA VAL A 274 6.17 -6.84 17.31
C VAL A 274 4.91 -6.86 18.18
N GLU A 275 5.08 -6.90 19.51
CA GLU A 275 4.01 -6.89 20.50
C GLU A 275 3.24 -5.56 20.53
N ASP A 276 3.90 -4.45 20.16
CA ASP A 276 3.31 -3.10 20.11
C ASP A 276 2.33 -2.91 18.94
N ILE A 277 2.33 -3.82 17.96
CA ILE A 277 1.62 -3.63 16.69
C ILE A 277 0.20 -4.19 16.74
N GLY A 278 -0.79 -3.40 16.33
CA GLY A 278 -2.19 -3.78 16.22
C GLY A 278 -3.09 -3.08 17.24
N PRO A 279 -4.42 -3.26 17.16
CA PRO A 279 -5.39 -2.59 18.04
C PRO A 279 -5.09 -2.78 19.54
N LYS A 280 -5.29 -1.73 20.34
CA LYS A 280 -5.06 -1.79 21.80
C LYS A 280 -5.82 -2.96 22.45
N SER A 281 -7.08 -3.16 22.05
CA SER A 281 -7.93 -4.27 22.54
C SER A 281 -7.30 -5.65 22.35
N LEU A 282 -6.62 -5.88 21.23
CA LEU A 282 -5.93 -7.14 20.95
C LEU A 282 -4.62 -7.24 21.72
N ARG A 283 -3.87 -6.14 21.83
CA ARG A 283 -2.62 -6.11 22.62
C ARG A 283 -2.89 -6.42 24.08
N ASP A 284 -3.90 -5.79 24.67
CA ASP A 284 -4.31 -6.04 26.06
C ASP A 284 -4.74 -7.50 26.24
N LYS A 285 -5.57 -8.04 25.33
CA LYS A 285 -6.04 -9.44 25.35
C LYS A 285 -4.91 -10.47 25.27
N TRP A 286 -3.79 -10.14 24.65
CA TRP A 286 -2.66 -11.06 24.47
C TRP A 286 -1.57 -10.93 25.51
N ALA A 287 -1.57 -9.83 26.27
CA ALA A 287 -0.67 -9.59 27.40
C ALA A 287 -1.22 -10.18 28.71
N SER A 288 -2.53 -10.39 28.80
CA SER A 288 -3.21 -11.13 29.88
C SER A 288 -3.09 -12.64 29.71
#